data_AF-A0A0Q8GZI8-F1
#
_entry.id   AF-A0A0Q8GZI8-F1
#
_cell.length_a   1.000
_cell.length_b   1.000
_cell.length_c   1.000
_cell.angle_alpha   90.00
_cell.angle_beta   90.00
_cell.angle_gamma   90.00
#
_symmetry.space_group_name_H-M   'P 1'
#
loop_
_entity.id
_entity.type
_entity.pdbx_description
1 polymer ?
#
loop_
_entity_poly.entity_id
_entity_poly.type
_entity_poly.pdbx_seq_one_letter_code
_entity_poly.pdbx_strand_id
1 'polypeptide(L)'
;MSSLPDPILDGLQRGWKVHGGPHAALPAALDCDVAIIGSGAGAGITAEMLARAGLKIVIVEEGPLRSSSQFKQRELDAYTELYQESGGRKTVDQAMNILQGRCVGGSTTVNWTGSFRTPPDALAYWGDKFGLTDFNEAAMAPWFDQVERRLNIGDWLTEPNENNDVLRRGADKLGIPTKIVRRNVKGCWNLGSCGMGCPTNAKQSMLVSTLPAALDLGATMLVQTRATRFELQGGQVTALIAEPVALDGGVAGAPLRITAKHYVVAGGAINSPALLMRSGAPDPHSLLGKRTFLHPTAGGVALFDHEVAGWSGAPLSVFSDHFLHQGPVDGPVGYKLEVAPIHPAFALTNGGGIGAELAQRARDMPRTQLMIALLRDGFHAESAGGAVKLRGDGTPQLDYALTDYLLEGTRRAYVTMAEIQFAAGAKSVRPVHEQAEAYASLAAAKQGIAALTMKPFLATIGSAHVMGGCTLAADAARGVVRPDGQHWQLANLSVHDGSLFPTSLGANPQLTVYGLAARLTSGLIQRLGGKPLPLA
;
A
#
# COMPACT_ATOMS: atom_id res chain seq x y z
N MET A 1 9.38 4.36 28.40
CA MET A 1 8.30 3.52 27.79
C MET A 1 7.25 4.47 27.22
N SER A 2 6.55 4.07 26.15
CA SER A 2 5.46 4.90 25.59
C SER A 2 4.41 5.20 26.65
N SER A 3 3.91 6.43 26.70
CA SER A 3 2.75 6.81 27.52
C SER A 3 1.43 6.55 26.82
N LEU A 4 1.46 6.19 25.52
CA LEU A 4 0.28 5.81 24.77
C LEU A 4 -0.13 4.37 25.15
N PRO A 5 -1.43 4.11 25.37
CA PRO A 5 -1.94 2.77 25.63
C PRO A 5 -1.51 1.76 24.56
N ASP A 6 -1.36 0.50 24.94
CA ASP A 6 -1.17 -0.60 23.99
C ASP A 6 -2.48 -1.34 23.80
N PRO A 7 -3.28 -0.97 22.77
CA PRO A 7 -4.61 -1.54 22.59
C PRO A 7 -4.56 -3.06 22.38
N ILE A 8 -3.43 -3.60 21.90
CA ILE A 8 -3.28 -5.04 21.66
C ILE A 8 -3.09 -5.78 22.96
N LEU A 9 -2.16 -5.36 23.82
CA LEU A 9 -1.94 -6.00 25.12
C LEU A 9 -3.19 -5.85 26.00
N ASP A 10 -3.75 -4.64 26.06
CA ASP A 10 -4.94 -4.35 26.88
C ASP A 10 -6.15 -5.14 26.37
N GLY A 11 -6.33 -5.22 25.04
CA GLY A 11 -7.42 -5.94 24.40
C GLY A 11 -7.37 -7.45 24.62
N LEU A 12 -6.17 -8.05 24.52
CA LEU A 12 -5.96 -9.46 24.83
C LEU A 12 -6.26 -9.76 26.30
N GLN A 13 -5.87 -8.88 27.23
CA GLN A 13 -6.21 -9.02 28.65
C GLN A 13 -7.71 -8.91 28.91
N ARG A 14 -8.43 -8.07 28.15
CA ARG A 14 -9.90 -7.99 28.18
C ARG A 14 -10.60 -9.20 27.56
N GLY A 15 -9.86 -10.14 26.96
CA GLY A 15 -10.41 -11.38 26.41
C GLY A 15 -10.84 -11.30 24.95
N TRP A 16 -10.14 -10.50 24.12
CA TRP A 16 -10.33 -10.54 22.67
C TRP A 16 -10.25 -11.96 22.11
N LYS A 17 -11.15 -12.29 21.18
CA LYS A 17 -11.22 -13.60 20.51
C LYS A 17 -10.19 -13.71 19.40
N VAL A 18 -8.93 -13.94 19.78
CA VAL A 18 -7.82 -14.11 18.85
C VAL A 18 -7.35 -15.56 18.83
N HIS A 19 -7.28 -16.15 17.64
CA HIS A 19 -6.84 -17.53 17.43
C HIS A 19 -5.69 -17.60 16.40
N GLY A 20 -4.87 -18.64 16.51
CA GLY A 20 -3.73 -18.90 15.62
C GLY A 20 -2.41 -18.33 16.12
N GLY A 21 -1.30 -18.84 15.58
CA GLY A 21 0.04 -18.50 16.02
C GLY A 21 0.27 -18.75 17.52
N PRO A 22 0.74 -17.76 18.29
CA PRO A 22 0.97 -17.90 19.74
C PRO A 22 -0.32 -17.77 20.59
N HIS A 23 -1.48 -17.61 19.98
CA HIS A 23 -2.77 -17.42 20.68
C HIS A 23 -3.54 -18.74 20.82
N ALA A 24 -4.84 -18.67 21.13
CA ALA A 24 -5.68 -19.86 21.22
C ALA A 24 -5.66 -20.68 19.92
N ALA A 25 -5.81 -21.99 20.02
CA ALA A 25 -5.83 -22.86 18.84
C ALA A 25 -6.95 -22.45 17.86
N LEU A 26 -6.70 -22.66 16.57
CA LEU A 26 -7.72 -22.46 15.55
C LEU A 26 -8.82 -23.51 15.72
N PRO A 27 -10.10 -23.12 15.70
CA PRO A 27 -11.20 -24.07 15.63
C PRO A 27 -11.21 -24.76 14.25
N ALA A 28 -11.74 -25.98 14.18
CA ALA A 28 -11.89 -26.70 12.91
C ALA A 28 -12.95 -26.08 11.98
N ALA A 29 -13.96 -25.42 12.56
CA ALA A 29 -15.01 -24.74 11.81
C ALA A 29 -15.53 -23.50 12.55
N LEU A 30 -16.02 -22.51 11.79
CA LEU A 30 -16.65 -21.28 12.29
C LEU A 30 -17.84 -20.87 11.42
N ASP A 31 -18.90 -20.40 12.07
CA ASP A 31 -20.03 -19.75 11.42
C ASP A 31 -20.10 -18.27 11.81
N CYS A 32 -20.38 -17.39 10.86
CA CYS A 32 -20.50 -15.96 11.07
C CYS A 32 -21.50 -15.30 10.11
N ASP A 33 -21.84 -14.03 10.35
CA ASP A 33 -22.61 -13.26 9.38
C ASP A 33 -21.71 -12.83 8.22
N VAL A 34 -20.51 -12.33 8.54
CA VAL A 34 -19.53 -11.89 7.54
C VAL A 34 -18.12 -12.40 7.84
N ALA A 35 -17.51 -13.05 6.86
CA ALA A 35 -16.09 -13.38 6.89
C ALA A 35 -15.30 -12.32 6.09
N ILE A 36 -14.30 -11.71 6.70
CA ILE A 36 -13.43 -10.69 6.10
C ILE A 36 -12.04 -11.31 5.90
N ILE A 37 -11.57 -11.35 4.66
CA ILE A 37 -10.30 -11.98 4.29
C ILE A 37 -9.24 -10.90 4.10
N GLY A 38 -8.30 -10.83 5.04
CA GLY A 38 -7.31 -9.77 5.20
C GLY A 38 -7.68 -8.82 6.33
N SER A 39 -6.69 -8.15 6.92
CA SER A 39 -6.87 -7.14 7.98
C SER A 39 -6.33 -5.76 7.59
N GLY A 40 -6.02 -5.55 6.31
CA GLY A 40 -5.45 -4.32 5.77
C GLY A 40 -6.41 -3.11 5.77
N ALA A 41 -6.06 -2.10 4.98
CA ALA A 41 -6.73 -0.80 4.99
C ALA A 41 -8.26 -0.85 4.86
N GLY A 42 -8.77 -1.53 3.83
CA GLY A 42 -10.22 -1.60 3.63
C GLY A 42 -10.90 -2.59 4.57
N ALA A 43 -10.22 -3.68 4.96
CA ALA A 43 -10.73 -4.64 5.93
C ALA A 43 -10.96 -4.01 7.30
N GLY A 44 -10.03 -3.19 7.80
CA GLY A 44 -10.15 -2.56 9.11
C GLY A 44 -11.37 -1.64 9.20
N ILE A 45 -11.61 -0.81 8.17
CA ILE A 45 -12.81 0.05 8.09
C ILE A 45 -14.08 -0.81 8.04
N THR A 46 -14.06 -1.84 7.20
CA THR A 46 -15.19 -2.75 7.01
C THR A 46 -15.54 -3.47 8.31
N ALA A 47 -14.54 -3.98 9.04
CA ALA A 47 -14.71 -4.70 10.29
C ALA A 47 -15.37 -3.84 11.37
N GLU A 48 -14.88 -2.61 11.60
CA GLU A 48 -15.47 -1.74 12.62
C GLU A 48 -16.94 -1.40 12.30
N MET A 49 -17.23 -1.05 11.05
CA MET A 49 -18.60 -0.69 10.64
C MET A 49 -19.56 -1.87 10.75
N LEU A 50 -19.17 -3.06 10.31
CA LEU A 50 -20.00 -4.27 10.43
C LEU A 50 -20.20 -4.68 11.89
N ALA A 51 -19.17 -4.59 12.73
CA ALA A 51 -19.27 -4.88 14.16
C ALA A 51 -20.20 -3.88 14.88
N ARG A 52 -20.11 -2.59 14.55
CA ARG A 52 -21.06 -1.56 15.06
C ARG A 52 -22.49 -1.79 14.61
N ALA A 53 -22.69 -2.39 13.44
CA ALA A 53 -24.00 -2.83 12.96
C ALA A 53 -24.51 -4.10 13.67
N GLY A 54 -23.76 -4.68 14.62
CA GLY A 54 -24.14 -5.85 15.40
C GLY A 54 -23.94 -7.18 14.70
N LEU A 55 -23.20 -7.21 13.58
CA LEU A 55 -22.94 -8.44 12.84
C LEU A 55 -21.83 -9.26 13.49
N LYS A 56 -22.01 -10.58 13.52
CA LYS A 56 -20.97 -11.52 13.94
C LYS A 56 -19.93 -11.64 12.82
N ILE A 57 -18.74 -11.10 13.04
CA ILE A 57 -17.66 -11.10 12.03
C ILE A 57 -16.47 -11.97 12.42
N VAL A 58 -15.87 -12.60 11.40
CA VAL A 58 -14.59 -13.31 11.48
C VAL A 58 -13.60 -12.63 10.53
N ILE A 59 -12.44 -12.24 11.05
CA ILE A 59 -11.36 -11.61 10.28
C ILE A 59 -10.24 -12.64 10.13
N VAL A 60 -9.77 -12.87 8.91
CA VAL A 60 -8.70 -13.85 8.61
C VAL A 60 -7.46 -13.11 8.13
N GLU A 61 -6.36 -13.20 8.87
CA GLU A 61 -5.08 -12.56 8.56
C GLU A 61 -3.95 -13.59 8.46
N GLU A 62 -3.19 -13.52 7.37
CA GLU A 62 -2.08 -14.44 7.13
C GLU A 62 -0.86 -14.12 8.01
N GLY A 63 -0.65 -12.85 8.35
CA GLY A 63 0.47 -12.41 9.17
C GLY A 63 0.22 -12.46 10.69
N PRO A 64 1.24 -12.15 11.50
CA PRO A 64 1.13 -12.15 12.95
C PRO A 64 0.41 -10.90 13.50
N LEU A 65 -0.18 -11.06 14.70
CA LEU A 65 -0.53 -9.95 15.58
C LEU A 65 0.70 -9.49 16.37
N ARG A 66 0.94 -8.18 16.41
CA ARG A 66 2.06 -7.57 17.13
C ARG A 66 1.57 -6.41 17.99
N SER A 67 2.18 -6.27 19.15
CA SER A 67 2.04 -5.13 20.06
C SER A 67 3.21 -4.15 19.89
N SER A 68 3.08 -2.96 20.47
CA SER A 68 4.10 -1.91 20.33
C SER A 68 5.47 -2.31 20.89
N SER A 69 5.49 -3.10 21.96
CA SER A 69 6.71 -3.58 22.62
C SER A 69 7.51 -4.55 21.75
N GLN A 70 6.91 -5.09 20.68
CA GLN A 70 7.55 -6.01 19.75
C GLN A 70 8.16 -5.30 18.54
N PHE A 71 7.86 -4.02 18.31
CA PHE A 71 8.48 -3.23 17.24
C PHE A 71 9.85 -2.69 17.67
N LYS A 72 10.91 -3.39 17.27
CA LYS A 72 12.29 -3.12 17.69
C LYS A 72 13.01 -2.06 16.88
N GLN A 73 12.36 -1.50 15.85
CA GLN A 73 12.96 -0.55 14.90
C GLN A 73 14.22 -1.09 14.21
N ARG A 74 14.27 -2.40 13.98
CA ARG A 74 15.36 -3.08 13.27
C ARG A 74 14.81 -3.66 11.98
N GLU A 75 15.46 -3.34 10.86
CA GLU A 75 15.03 -3.77 9.52
C GLU A 75 14.96 -5.30 9.40
N LEU A 76 15.94 -6.01 9.96
CA LEU A 76 15.97 -7.47 9.95
C LEU A 76 14.72 -8.09 10.61
N ASP A 77 14.33 -7.57 11.78
CA ASP A 77 13.17 -8.08 12.52
C ASP A 77 11.88 -7.68 11.78
N ALA A 78 11.78 -6.43 11.33
CA ALA A 78 10.59 -5.92 10.67
C ALA A 78 10.31 -6.57 9.32
N TYR A 79 11.32 -6.72 8.47
CA TYR A 79 11.14 -7.30 7.14
C TYR A 79 10.71 -8.76 7.23
N THR A 80 11.36 -9.55 8.09
CA THR A 80 11.02 -10.98 8.24
C THR A 80 9.65 -11.23 8.85
N GLU A 81 9.19 -10.37 9.77
CA GLU A 81 7.95 -10.60 10.51
C GLU A 81 6.73 -9.86 9.92
N LEU A 82 6.93 -8.74 9.22
CA LEU A 82 5.83 -7.82 8.87
C LEU A 82 5.58 -7.67 7.38
N TYR A 83 6.46 -8.20 6.51
CA TYR A 83 6.37 -8.04 5.07
C TYR A 83 6.18 -9.38 4.35
N GLN A 84 5.50 -9.33 3.22
CA GLN A 84 5.42 -10.43 2.27
C GLN A 84 6.82 -10.80 1.79
N GLU A 85 7.14 -12.10 1.80
CA GLU A 85 8.44 -12.64 1.33
C GLU A 85 9.65 -11.95 1.96
N SER A 86 9.54 -11.55 3.23
CA SER A 86 10.59 -10.81 3.95
C SER A 86 11.04 -9.51 3.26
N GLY A 87 10.14 -8.86 2.51
CA GLY A 87 10.45 -7.69 1.69
C GLY A 87 11.09 -8.01 0.33
N GLY A 88 11.20 -9.29 -0.03
CA GLY A 88 11.81 -9.78 -1.27
C GLY A 88 10.85 -9.97 -2.43
N ARG A 89 9.57 -9.57 -2.30
CA ARG A 89 8.57 -9.73 -3.37
C ARG A 89 8.93 -8.89 -4.59
N LYS A 90 8.81 -9.49 -5.79
CA LYS A 90 9.13 -8.85 -7.07
C LYS A 90 8.11 -9.19 -8.17
N THR A 91 8.18 -8.45 -9.27
CA THR A 91 7.55 -8.86 -10.53
C THR A 91 8.14 -10.16 -11.05
N VAL A 92 7.42 -10.86 -11.94
CA VAL A 92 7.84 -12.16 -12.50
C VAL A 92 9.24 -12.11 -13.11
N ASP A 93 9.54 -11.03 -13.84
CA ASP A 93 10.85 -10.80 -14.46
C ASP A 93 11.91 -10.31 -13.47
N GLN A 94 11.53 -9.98 -12.23
CA GLN A 94 12.36 -9.41 -11.17
C GLN A 94 12.81 -7.96 -11.38
N ALA A 95 12.26 -7.26 -12.38
CA ALA A 95 12.64 -5.87 -12.69
C ALA A 95 12.20 -4.87 -11.63
N MET A 96 11.14 -5.18 -10.86
CA MET A 96 10.61 -4.28 -9.82
C MET A 96 10.49 -4.97 -8.46
N ASN A 97 10.95 -4.30 -7.41
CA ASN A 97 10.73 -4.70 -6.02
C ASN A 97 9.37 -4.21 -5.51
N ILE A 98 8.67 -5.02 -4.72
CA ILE A 98 7.32 -4.73 -4.21
C ILE A 98 7.31 -4.88 -2.69
N LEU A 99 7.05 -3.80 -1.97
CA LEU A 99 6.86 -3.79 -0.53
C LEU A 99 5.38 -3.95 -0.19
N GLN A 100 5.03 -5.02 0.51
CA GLN A 100 3.66 -5.29 0.95
C GLN A 100 3.65 -5.87 2.37
N GLY A 101 2.76 -5.36 3.23
CA GLY A 101 2.61 -5.87 4.59
C GLY A 101 1.98 -7.27 4.64
N ARG A 102 2.48 -8.10 5.56
CA ARG A 102 1.95 -9.40 6.00
C ARG A 102 1.96 -9.44 7.53
N CYS A 103 1.01 -8.72 8.12
CA CYS A 103 0.80 -8.63 9.57
C CYS A 103 -0.61 -8.06 9.82
N VAL A 104 -1.10 -8.13 11.06
CA VAL A 104 -2.37 -7.50 11.41
C VAL A 104 -2.30 -5.99 11.11
N GLY A 105 -3.30 -5.50 10.37
CA GLY A 105 -3.34 -4.15 9.80
C GLY A 105 -2.74 -4.02 8.40
N GLY A 106 -2.12 -5.08 7.88
CA GLY A 106 -1.49 -5.15 6.56
C GLY A 106 -0.48 -4.02 6.33
N SER A 107 -0.44 -3.51 5.10
CA SER A 107 0.46 -2.39 4.75
C SER A 107 0.20 -1.12 5.56
N THR A 108 -0.96 -0.96 6.21
CA THR A 108 -1.19 0.22 7.08
C THR A 108 -0.29 0.19 8.30
N THR A 109 0.16 -0.97 8.76
CA THR A 109 1.09 -1.12 9.90
C THR A 109 2.51 -0.70 9.53
N VAL A 110 2.90 -0.85 8.27
CA VAL A 110 4.29 -0.66 7.79
C VAL A 110 4.47 0.44 6.74
N ASN A 111 3.41 1.19 6.36
CA ASN A 111 3.56 2.32 5.42
C ASN A 111 4.14 3.58 6.10
N TRP A 112 4.29 4.68 5.34
CA TRP A 112 4.84 5.95 5.83
C TRP A 112 3.79 7.02 6.20
N THR A 113 2.54 6.63 6.46
CA THR A 113 1.42 7.48 6.94
C THR A 113 0.87 8.54 5.99
N GLY A 114 1.50 8.78 4.84
CA GLY A 114 1.04 9.78 3.88
C GLY A 114 -0.38 9.53 3.37
N SER A 115 -1.28 10.48 3.56
CA SER A 115 -2.72 10.36 3.32
C SER A 115 -3.19 11.40 2.32
N PHE A 116 -3.69 10.94 1.17
CA PHE A 116 -4.10 11.79 0.05
C PHE A 116 -5.52 11.39 -0.38
N ARG A 117 -6.41 12.38 -0.52
CA ARG A 117 -7.70 12.14 -1.18
C ARG A 117 -7.46 11.74 -2.64
N THR A 118 -8.39 11.01 -3.21
CA THR A 118 -8.31 10.59 -4.62
C THR A 118 -8.26 11.82 -5.52
N PRO A 119 -7.27 11.93 -6.43
CA PRO A 119 -7.18 13.07 -7.32
C PRO A 119 -8.42 13.21 -8.23
N PRO A 120 -8.90 14.44 -8.49
CA PRO A 120 -10.10 14.68 -9.31
C PRO A 120 -9.99 14.15 -10.74
N ASP A 121 -8.81 14.27 -11.34
CA ASP A 121 -8.52 13.79 -12.69
C ASP A 121 -8.57 12.26 -12.79
N ALA A 122 -8.15 11.55 -11.74
CA ALA A 122 -8.32 10.10 -11.64
C ALA A 122 -9.80 9.71 -11.58
N LEU A 123 -10.60 10.39 -10.74
CA LEU A 123 -12.04 10.15 -10.63
C LEU A 123 -12.78 10.47 -11.94
N ALA A 124 -12.43 11.56 -12.61
CA ALA A 124 -12.98 11.93 -13.92
C ALA A 124 -12.67 10.86 -14.97
N TYR A 125 -11.44 10.36 -15.02
CA TYR A 125 -11.03 9.29 -15.92
C TYR A 125 -11.80 7.99 -15.64
N TRP A 126 -12.07 7.68 -14.36
CA TRP A 126 -12.89 6.52 -13.97
C TRP A 126 -14.34 6.66 -14.43
N GLY A 127 -14.91 7.87 -14.32
CA GLY A 127 -16.22 8.21 -14.85
C GLY A 127 -16.30 7.95 -16.36
N ASP A 128 -15.36 8.51 -17.13
CA ASP A 128 -15.33 8.43 -18.59
C ASP A 128 -15.07 6.99 -19.10
N LYS A 129 -14.01 6.32 -18.62
CA LYS A 129 -13.58 5.03 -19.17
C LYS A 129 -14.29 3.82 -18.58
N PHE A 130 -14.70 3.90 -17.32
CA PHE A 130 -15.28 2.76 -16.58
C PHE A 130 -16.74 2.97 -16.20
N GLY A 131 -17.34 4.10 -16.58
CA GLY A 131 -18.74 4.43 -16.28
C GLY A 131 -18.99 4.71 -14.79
N LEU A 132 -17.96 5.00 -14.02
CA LEU A 132 -18.05 5.23 -12.58
C LEU A 132 -18.43 6.70 -12.27
N THR A 133 -19.49 7.21 -12.89
CA THR A 133 -19.92 8.62 -12.77
C THR A 133 -20.26 9.03 -11.34
N ASP A 134 -20.69 8.06 -10.52
CA ASP A 134 -20.98 8.24 -9.09
C ASP A 134 -19.72 8.13 -8.19
N PHE A 135 -18.52 8.06 -8.79
CA PHE A 135 -17.23 8.13 -8.11
C PHE A 135 -16.59 9.46 -8.47
N ASN A 136 -17.15 10.55 -7.94
CA ASN A 136 -16.66 11.91 -8.11
C ASN A 136 -16.33 12.53 -6.74
N GLU A 137 -15.69 13.70 -6.76
CA GLU A 137 -15.23 14.38 -5.55
C GLU A 137 -16.36 14.60 -4.53
N ALA A 138 -17.51 15.08 -4.99
CA ALA A 138 -18.66 15.37 -4.13
C ALA A 138 -19.24 14.10 -3.48
N ALA A 139 -19.37 13.01 -4.25
CA ALA A 139 -19.86 11.73 -3.75
C ALA A 139 -18.88 11.07 -2.76
N MET A 140 -17.58 11.30 -2.93
CA MET A 140 -16.53 10.70 -2.09
C MET A 140 -16.18 11.53 -0.85
N ALA A 141 -16.38 12.86 -0.89
CA ALA A 141 -16.00 13.77 0.19
C ALA A 141 -16.55 13.37 1.57
N PRO A 142 -17.84 13.02 1.76
CA PRO A 142 -18.36 12.64 3.07
C PRO A 142 -17.69 11.40 3.67
N TRP A 143 -17.22 10.48 2.82
CA TRP A 143 -16.51 9.28 3.25
C TRP A 143 -15.07 9.61 3.65
N PHE A 144 -14.40 10.50 2.90
CA PHE A 144 -13.09 11.01 3.29
C PHE A 144 -13.16 11.79 4.59
N ASP A 145 -14.15 12.65 4.79
CA ASP A 145 -14.31 13.44 6.03
C ASP A 145 -14.49 12.54 7.26
N GLN A 146 -15.27 11.46 7.13
CA GLN A 146 -15.44 10.46 8.20
C GLN A 146 -14.13 9.73 8.49
N VAL A 147 -13.43 9.24 7.47
CA VAL A 147 -12.16 8.51 7.63
C VAL A 147 -11.09 9.42 8.23
N GLU A 148 -10.99 10.67 7.76
CA GLU A 148 -10.00 11.62 8.23
C GLU A 148 -10.18 11.91 9.73
N ARG A 149 -11.43 12.10 10.17
CA ARG A 149 -11.77 12.22 11.59
C ARG A 149 -11.46 10.92 12.35
N ARG A 150 -11.89 9.76 11.84
CA ARG A 150 -11.74 8.47 12.54
C ARG A 150 -10.28 8.07 12.77
N LEU A 151 -9.41 8.36 11.80
CA LEU A 151 -8.01 7.93 11.77
C LEU A 151 -7.02 9.05 12.12
N ASN A 152 -7.52 10.18 12.63
CA ASN A 152 -6.71 11.34 13.00
C ASN A 152 -5.80 11.80 11.85
N ILE A 153 -6.35 11.89 10.63
CA ILE A 153 -5.63 12.40 9.46
C ILE A 153 -5.69 13.91 9.48
N GLY A 154 -4.55 14.53 9.73
CA GLY A 154 -4.41 15.98 9.78
C GLY A 154 -3.09 16.43 9.17
N ASP A 155 -2.91 17.75 9.13
CA ASP A 155 -1.65 18.35 8.73
C ASP A 155 -0.53 17.92 9.68
N TRP A 156 0.66 17.74 9.12
CA TRP A 156 1.83 17.44 9.92
C TRP A 156 2.33 18.71 10.61
N LEU A 157 2.41 18.69 11.94
CA LEU A 157 2.67 19.88 12.76
C LEU A 157 4.14 20.07 13.15
N THR A 158 5.00 19.13 12.80
CA THR A 158 6.44 19.26 13.02
C THR A 158 7.12 19.67 11.73
N GLU A 159 8.18 20.46 11.84
CA GLU A 159 9.01 20.81 10.69
C GLU A 159 9.51 19.54 9.96
N PRO A 160 9.63 19.58 8.62
CA PRO A 160 10.29 18.52 7.87
C PRO A 160 11.70 18.26 8.39
N ASN A 161 12.11 16.99 8.44
CA ASN A 161 13.52 16.66 8.64
C ASN A 161 14.35 17.13 7.42
N GLU A 162 15.68 17.16 7.55
CA GLU A 162 16.56 17.63 6.47
C GLU A 162 16.37 16.83 5.16
N ASN A 163 16.15 15.51 5.25
CA ASN A 163 15.91 14.66 4.08
C ASN A 163 14.69 15.14 3.25
N ASN A 164 13.59 15.52 3.92
CA ASN A 164 12.39 16.07 3.29
C ASN A 164 12.57 17.55 2.91
N ASP A 165 13.28 18.32 3.73
CA ASP A 165 13.47 19.74 3.52
C ASP A 165 14.31 20.06 2.28
N VAL A 166 15.22 19.16 1.89
CA VAL A 166 15.95 19.26 0.61
C VAL A 166 15.01 19.34 -0.59
N LEU A 167 13.91 18.56 -0.61
CA LEU A 167 12.91 18.66 -1.68
C LEU A 167 12.28 20.06 -1.68
N ARG A 168 11.81 20.53 -0.50
CA ARG A 168 11.18 21.84 -0.35
C ARG A 168 12.13 22.97 -0.80
N ARG A 169 13.33 23.03 -0.22
CA ARG A 169 14.34 24.06 -0.46
C ARG A 169 14.81 24.12 -1.91
N GLY A 170 15.02 22.96 -2.53
CA GLY A 170 15.40 22.88 -3.95
C GLY A 170 14.27 23.32 -4.86
N ALA A 171 13.05 22.88 -4.57
CA ALA A 171 11.86 23.20 -5.35
C ALA A 171 11.51 24.70 -5.26
N ASP A 172 11.60 25.30 -4.07
CA ASP A 172 11.36 26.72 -3.82
C ASP A 172 12.26 27.60 -4.70
N LYS A 173 13.55 27.26 -4.82
CA LYS A 173 14.51 27.98 -5.68
C LYS A 173 14.20 27.87 -7.18
N LEU A 174 13.46 26.84 -7.58
CA LEU A 174 13.07 26.57 -8.96
C LEU A 174 11.62 27.02 -9.26
N GLY A 175 10.91 27.56 -8.27
CA GLY A 175 9.50 27.91 -8.41
C GLY A 175 8.56 26.70 -8.54
N ILE A 176 8.99 25.51 -8.11
CA ILE A 176 8.18 24.29 -8.14
C ILE A 176 7.39 24.21 -6.83
N PRO A 177 6.04 24.15 -6.87
CA PRO A 177 5.25 24.10 -5.65
C PRO A 177 5.45 22.78 -4.91
N THR A 178 5.58 22.88 -3.59
CA THR A 178 5.60 21.74 -2.66
C THR A 178 4.52 21.89 -1.60
N LYS A 179 4.13 20.78 -0.98
CA LYS A 179 3.09 20.72 0.05
C LYS A 179 3.53 19.82 1.19
N ILE A 180 2.99 20.07 2.37
CA ILE A 180 3.13 19.19 3.54
C ILE A 180 2.11 18.06 3.43
N VAL A 181 2.56 16.84 3.70
CA VAL A 181 1.72 15.65 3.64
C VAL A 181 0.83 15.54 4.88
N ARG A 182 -0.47 15.30 4.66
CA ARG A 182 -1.39 14.92 5.75
C ARG A 182 -1.12 13.49 6.21
N ARG A 183 -1.15 13.25 7.52
CA ARG A 183 -0.69 11.98 8.14
C ARG A 183 -1.72 11.43 9.11
N ASN A 184 -1.92 10.11 9.11
CA ASN A 184 -2.74 9.40 10.10
C ASN A 184 -1.93 9.06 11.37
N VAL A 185 -1.68 10.06 12.21
CA VAL A 185 -0.86 9.90 13.43
C VAL A 185 -1.48 10.64 14.62
N LYS A 186 -1.34 10.10 15.84
CA LYS A 186 -1.79 10.70 17.09
C LYS A 186 -0.69 10.60 18.15
N GLY A 187 -0.15 11.72 18.63
CA GLY A 187 0.96 11.72 19.59
C GLY A 187 2.27 11.16 19.02
N CYS A 188 2.58 11.47 17.76
CA CYS A 188 3.77 10.96 17.07
C CYS A 188 5.07 11.49 17.68
N TRP A 189 6.04 10.61 17.90
CA TRP A 189 7.37 10.95 18.44
C TRP A 189 8.40 11.27 17.35
N ASN A 190 7.98 11.35 16.08
CA ASN A 190 8.84 11.75 14.97
C ASN A 190 10.10 10.85 14.78
N LEU A 191 9.99 9.55 15.03
CA LEU A 191 11.16 8.64 15.09
C LEU A 191 11.79 8.27 13.73
N GLY A 192 11.03 8.34 12.63
CA GLY A 192 11.50 7.94 11.29
C GLY A 192 11.29 6.46 10.91
N SER A 193 11.14 5.57 11.90
CA SER A 193 11.02 4.12 11.73
C SER A 193 9.63 3.61 11.28
N CYS A 194 8.80 4.42 10.60
CA CYS A 194 7.41 4.06 10.29
C CYS A 194 7.28 2.75 9.48
N GLY A 195 8.30 2.40 8.69
CA GLY A 195 8.38 1.17 7.92
C GLY A 195 8.53 -0.11 8.75
N MET A 196 8.80 0.00 10.05
CA MET A 196 9.20 -1.12 10.90
C MET A 196 8.20 -1.41 12.03
N GLY A 197 6.96 -0.90 11.88
CA GLY A 197 5.98 -0.87 12.95
C GLY A 197 6.23 0.29 13.93
N CYS A 198 5.17 0.79 14.56
CA CYS A 198 5.25 1.97 15.42
C CYS A 198 5.39 1.54 16.90
N PRO A 199 6.56 1.73 17.54
CA PRO A 199 6.80 1.28 18.91
C PRO A 199 6.07 2.11 19.97
N THR A 200 5.33 3.13 19.55
CA THR A 200 4.62 4.05 20.44
C THR A 200 3.11 4.03 20.23
N ASN A 201 2.57 3.22 19.31
CA ASN A 201 1.15 3.23 18.91
C ASN A 201 0.64 4.57 18.36
N ALA A 202 1.53 5.50 18.02
CA ALA A 202 1.13 6.81 17.51
C ALA A 202 0.59 6.73 16.07
N LYS A 203 1.10 5.79 15.27
CA LYS A 203 0.67 5.55 13.90
C LYS A 203 -0.75 4.98 13.90
N GLN A 204 -1.73 5.72 13.40
CA GLN A 204 -3.14 5.31 13.35
C GLN A 204 -3.40 4.31 12.21
N SER A 205 -2.63 3.22 12.19
CA SER A 205 -2.87 2.06 11.32
C SER A 205 -4.12 1.31 11.77
N MET A 206 -4.62 0.39 10.94
CA MET A 206 -5.76 -0.44 11.30
C MET A 206 -5.49 -1.28 12.57
N LEU A 207 -4.21 -1.63 12.83
CA LEU A 207 -3.75 -2.36 14.01
C LEU A 207 -4.13 -1.67 15.34
N VAL A 208 -4.07 -0.34 15.41
CA VAL A 208 -4.30 0.40 16.67
C VAL A 208 -5.62 1.19 16.68
N SER A 209 -6.37 1.17 15.58
CA SER A 209 -7.56 2.02 15.39
C SER A 209 -8.84 1.20 15.24
N THR A 210 -9.13 0.70 14.04
CA THR A 210 -10.44 0.15 13.69
C THR A 210 -10.56 -1.35 14.01
N LEU A 211 -9.46 -2.12 13.90
CA LEU A 211 -9.47 -3.54 14.29
C LEU A 211 -9.67 -3.70 15.81
N PRO A 212 -8.97 -2.95 16.70
CA PRO A 212 -9.28 -2.95 18.12
C PRO A 212 -10.75 -2.64 18.42
N ALA A 213 -11.33 -1.64 17.76
CA ALA A 213 -12.74 -1.29 17.96
C ALA A 213 -13.69 -2.43 17.55
N ALA A 214 -13.40 -3.13 16.46
CA ALA A 214 -14.18 -4.31 16.06
C ALA A 214 -14.04 -5.47 17.06
N LEU A 215 -12.84 -5.70 17.59
CA LEU A 215 -12.56 -6.75 18.58
C LEU A 215 -13.20 -6.46 19.94
N ASP A 216 -13.20 -5.21 20.39
CA ASP A 216 -13.92 -4.76 21.58
C ASP A 216 -15.44 -4.97 21.45
N LEU A 217 -15.96 -4.96 20.22
CA LEU A 217 -17.36 -5.28 19.90
C LEU A 217 -17.61 -6.79 19.66
N GLY A 218 -16.61 -7.64 19.92
CA GLY A 218 -16.77 -9.09 19.96
C GLY A 218 -16.47 -9.84 18.65
N ALA A 219 -15.87 -9.17 17.67
CA ALA A 219 -15.31 -9.79 16.47
C ALA A 219 -14.30 -10.91 16.83
N THR A 220 -14.20 -11.92 15.96
CA THR A 220 -13.17 -12.96 16.06
C THR A 220 -12.08 -12.68 15.03
N MET A 221 -10.81 -12.78 15.44
CA MET A 221 -9.67 -12.63 14.53
C MET A 221 -8.81 -13.89 14.52
N LEU A 222 -8.54 -14.39 13.32
CA LEU A 222 -7.63 -15.49 13.06
C LEU A 222 -6.34 -14.89 12.50
N VAL A 223 -5.22 -15.14 13.16
CA VAL A 223 -3.91 -14.63 12.74
C VAL A 223 -3.01 -15.78 12.36
N GLN A 224 -1.95 -15.52 11.60
CA GLN A 224 -1.13 -16.60 11.06
C GLN A 224 -1.98 -17.67 10.36
N THR A 225 -3.00 -17.21 9.62
CA THR A 225 -4.03 -18.05 9.00
C THR A 225 -4.23 -17.60 7.54
N ARG A 226 -3.84 -18.44 6.60
CA ARG A 226 -3.95 -18.18 5.16
C ARG A 226 -5.32 -18.60 4.64
N ALA A 227 -6.03 -17.69 3.99
CA ALA A 227 -7.21 -18.02 3.19
C ALA A 227 -6.77 -18.72 1.89
N THR A 228 -7.11 -20.01 1.74
CA THR A 228 -6.62 -20.83 0.61
C THR A 228 -7.56 -20.75 -0.58
N ARG A 229 -8.86 -21.00 -0.40
CA ARG A 229 -9.85 -20.94 -1.49
C ARG A 229 -11.27 -20.82 -0.93
N PHE A 230 -12.18 -20.35 -1.76
CA PHE A 230 -13.61 -20.50 -1.58
C PHE A 230 -14.10 -21.81 -2.19
N GLU A 231 -15.16 -22.35 -1.59
CA GLU A 231 -16.03 -23.33 -2.22
C GLU A 231 -17.24 -22.61 -2.80
N LEU A 232 -17.59 -22.95 -4.04
CA LEU A 232 -18.61 -22.24 -4.82
C LEU A 232 -19.72 -23.19 -5.24
N GLN A 233 -20.98 -22.75 -5.10
CA GLN A 233 -22.15 -23.48 -5.58
C GLN A 233 -23.25 -22.49 -5.96
N GLY A 234 -23.85 -22.67 -7.14
CA GLY A 234 -25.04 -21.90 -7.56
C GLY A 234 -24.86 -20.38 -7.56
N GLY A 235 -23.69 -19.88 -7.98
CA GLY A 235 -23.40 -18.44 -8.01
C GLY A 235 -23.16 -17.82 -6.63
N GLN A 236 -22.83 -18.63 -5.63
CA GLN A 236 -22.55 -18.20 -4.27
C GLN A 236 -21.33 -18.93 -3.70
N VAL A 237 -20.69 -18.30 -2.73
CA VAL A 237 -19.69 -18.93 -1.85
C VAL A 237 -20.42 -19.69 -0.75
N THR A 238 -20.08 -20.97 -0.55
CA THR A 238 -20.65 -21.81 0.53
C THR A 238 -19.71 -21.93 1.73
N ALA A 239 -18.41 -21.81 1.51
CA ALA A 239 -17.41 -21.75 2.56
C ALA A 239 -16.11 -21.10 2.09
N LEU A 240 -15.35 -20.57 3.05
CA LEU A 240 -13.93 -20.28 2.90
C LEU A 240 -13.14 -21.41 3.57
N ILE A 241 -12.15 -21.95 2.85
CA ILE A 241 -11.13 -22.83 3.41
C ILE A 241 -9.91 -21.98 3.75
N ALA A 242 -9.42 -22.13 4.97
CA ALA A 242 -8.22 -21.47 5.45
C ALA A 242 -7.30 -22.49 6.15
N GLU A 243 -6.04 -22.12 6.35
CA GLU A 243 -5.05 -22.98 7.02
C GLU A 243 -4.11 -22.17 7.91
N PRO A 244 -3.66 -22.73 9.06
CA PRO A 244 -2.60 -22.12 9.85
C PRO A 244 -1.28 -22.08 9.07
N VAL A 245 -0.53 -20.99 9.22
CA VAL A 245 0.80 -20.80 8.65
C VAL A 245 1.80 -20.33 9.69
N ALA A 246 3.05 -20.74 9.52
CA ALA A 246 4.19 -20.23 10.29
C ALA A 246 4.63 -18.85 9.78
N LEU A 247 5.55 -18.20 10.51
CA LEU A 247 6.09 -16.90 10.12
C LEU A 247 6.86 -16.97 8.79
N ASP A 248 7.49 -18.09 8.47
CA ASP A 248 8.12 -18.32 7.16
C ASP A 248 7.11 -18.61 6.02
N GLY A 249 5.82 -18.74 6.34
CA GLY A 249 4.74 -18.99 5.39
C GLY A 249 4.42 -20.46 5.15
N GLY A 250 5.15 -21.39 5.79
CA GLY A 250 4.88 -22.83 5.72
C GLY A 250 3.58 -23.21 6.42
N VAL A 251 2.89 -24.24 5.92
CA VAL A 251 1.66 -24.77 6.54
C VAL A 251 1.97 -25.34 7.92
N ALA A 252 1.21 -24.94 8.93
CA ALA A 252 1.51 -25.21 10.35
C ALA A 252 0.45 -26.07 11.07
N GLY A 253 -0.47 -26.70 10.34
CA GLY A 253 -1.54 -27.49 10.93
C GLY A 253 -2.70 -27.78 9.98
N ALA A 254 -3.77 -28.34 10.54
CA ALA A 254 -4.95 -28.73 9.77
C ALA A 254 -5.76 -27.50 9.29
N PRO A 255 -6.39 -27.58 8.10
CA PRO A 255 -7.24 -26.52 7.60
C PRO A 255 -8.50 -26.37 8.44
N LEU A 256 -9.10 -25.17 8.37
CA LEU A 256 -10.40 -24.86 8.95
C LEU A 256 -11.39 -24.39 7.88
N ARG A 257 -12.68 -24.59 8.17
CA ARG A 257 -13.81 -24.19 7.32
C ARG A 257 -14.58 -23.02 7.93
N ILE A 258 -14.78 -21.95 7.17
CA ILE A 258 -15.55 -20.77 7.62
C ILE A 258 -16.79 -20.59 6.75
N THR A 259 -17.96 -20.73 7.35
CA THR A 259 -19.27 -20.48 6.72
C THR A 259 -19.75 -19.08 7.09
N ALA A 260 -20.18 -18.30 6.09
CA ALA A 260 -20.67 -16.95 6.29
C ALA A 260 -21.86 -16.66 5.39
N LYS A 261 -22.72 -15.72 5.82
CA LYS A 261 -23.80 -15.21 4.97
C LYS A 261 -23.23 -14.35 3.83
N HIS A 262 -22.14 -13.62 4.10
CA HIS A 262 -21.41 -12.82 3.10
C HIS A 262 -19.90 -12.89 3.32
N TYR A 263 -19.13 -12.76 2.25
CA TYR A 263 -17.67 -12.77 2.25
C TYR A 263 -17.12 -11.45 1.71
N VAL A 264 -16.20 -10.84 2.46
CA VAL A 264 -15.48 -9.64 2.05
C VAL A 264 -14.03 -10.00 1.76
N VAL A 265 -13.63 -9.91 0.49
CA VAL A 265 -12.23 -10.08 0.08
C VAL A 265 -11.49 -8.75 0.24
N ALA A 266 -10.40 -8.76 1.00
CA ALA A 266 -9.58 -7.59 1.31
C ALA A 266 -8.09 -7.94 1.49
N GLY A 267 -7.59 -8.89 0.70
CA GLY A 267 -6.20 -9.38 0.72
C GLY A 267 -5.18 -8.49 0.00
N GLY A 268 -5.62 -7.39 -0.61
CA GLY A 268 -4.83 -6.47 -1.43
C GLY A 268 -4.71 -6.91 -2.89
N ALA A 269 -4.24 -5.99 -3.74
CA ALA A 269 -4.23 -6.12 -5.21
C ALA A 269 -3.52 -7.35 -5.81
N ILE A 270 -2.65 -8.03 -5.05
CA ILE A 270 -2.09 -9.32 -5.46
C ILE A 270 -2.88 -10.49 -4.90
N ASN A 271 -3.17 -10.50 -3.59
CA ASN A 271 -3.72 -11.69 -2.94
C ASN A 271 -5.24 -11.82 -3.12
N SER A 272 -5.98 -10.72 -3.29
CA SER A 272 -7.42 -10.73 -3.57
C SER A 272 -7.76 -11.40 -4.90
N PRO A 273 -7.19 -10.99 -6.05
CA PRO A 273 -7.42 -11.72 -7.29
C PRO A 273 -6.87 -13.15 -7.23
N ALA A 274 -5.74 -13.39 -6.56
CA ALA A 274 -5.19 -14.73 -6.42
C ALA A 274 -6.09 -15.69 -5.63
N LEU A 275 -6.74 -15.22 -4.56
CA LEU A 275 -7.73 -16.00 -3.83
C LEU A 275 -8.91 -16.37 -4.74
N LEU A 276 -9.43 -15.40 -5.49
CA LEU A 276 -10.52 -15.63 -6.44
C LEU A 276 -10.12 -16.62 -7.55
N MET A 277 -8.88 -16.51 -8.08
CA MET A 277 -8.33 -17.45 -9.05
C MET A 277 -8.20 -18.87 -8.49
N ARG A 278 -7.63 -19.03 -7.29
CA ARG A 278 -7.52 -20.34 -6.62
C ARG A 278 -8.89 -20.98 -6.32
N SER A 279 -9.91 -20.14 -6.20
CA SER A 279 -11.28 -20.57 -5.94
C SER A 279 -12.04 -20.95 -7.21
N GLY A 280 -11.48 -20.71 -8.41
CA GLY A 280 -12.22 -20.85 -9.66
C GLY A 280 -13.42 -19.91 -9.76
N ALA A 281 -13.31 -18.69 -9.21
CA ALA A 281 -14.37 -17.69 -9.29
C ALA A 281 -14.73 -17.42 -10.77
N PRO A 282 -16.02 -17.33 -11.13
CA PRO A 282 -16.42 -17.11 -12.52
C PRO A 282 -15.91 -15.76 -13.04
N ASP A 283 -15.21 -15.78 -14.18
CA ASP A 283 -14.66 -14.59 -14.83
C ASP A 283 -14.90 -14.65 -16.35
N PRO A 284 -16.16 -14.44 -16.80
CA PRO A 284 -16.55 -14.67 -18.19
C PRO A 284 -15.83 -13.74 -19.19
N HIS A 285 -15.27 -12.62 -18.71
CA HIS A 285 -14.55 -11.65 -19.53
C HIS A 285 -13.03 -11.73 -19.34
N SER A 286 -12.54 -12.69 -18.52
CA SER A 286 -11.12 -12.89 -18.26
C SER A 286 -10.42 -11.61 -17.79
N LEU A 287 -11.02 -10.87 -16.86
CA LEU A 287 -10.53 -9.60 -16.33
C LEU A 287 -9.83 -9.72 -14.98
N LEU A 288 -10.02 -10.82 -14.26
CA LEU A 288 -9.45 -11.05 -12.94
C LEU A 288 -7.92 -11.02 -12.98
N GLY A 289 -7.33 -10.24 -12.07
CA GLY A 289 -5.90 -9.99 -11.96
C GLY A 289 -5.33 -9.01 -12.98
N LYS A 290 -6.04 -8.68 -14.07
CA LYS A 290 -5.59 -7.69 -15.05
C LYS A 290 -5.69 -6.27 -14.51
N ARG A 291 -4.99 -5.33 -15.17
CA ARG A 291 -4.95 -3.92 -14.77
C ARG A 291 -4.51 -3.78 -13.31
N THR A 292 -3.42 -4.47 -12.97
CA THR A 292 -2.76 -4.33 -11.66
C THR A 292 -1.67 -3.27 -11.78
N PHE A 293 -1.68 -2.28 -10.89
CA PHE A 293 -0.83 -1.09 -10.95
C PHE A 293 0.15 -1.04 -9.79
N LEU A 294 1.27 -0.37 -9.99
CA LEU A 294 2.37 -0.34 -9.02
C LEU A 294 2.79 1.07 -8.61
N HIS A 295 2.40 2.14 -9.32
CA HIS A 295 3.18 3.38 -9.27
C HIS A 295 4.69 3.11 -9.37
N PRO A 296 5.22 2.68 -10.54
CA PRO A 296 6.65 2.45 -10.71
C PRO A 296 7.45 3.62 -10.11
N THR A 297 8.28 3.35 -9.12
CA THR A 297 8.95 4.38 -8.32
C THR A 297 10.44 4.38 -8.59
N ALA A 298 10.94 5.49 -9.14
CA ALA A 298 12.35 5.72 -9.41
C ALA A 298 12.99 6.54 -8.27
N GLY A 299 14.30 6.40 -8.07
CA GLY A 299 15.03 7.11 -7.02
C GLY A 299 16.16 8.00 -7.55
N GLY A 300 16.41 9.11 -6.87
CA GLY A 300 17.60 9.95 -7.06
C GLY A 300 18.26 10.21 -5.71
N VAL A 301 19.55 9.92 -5.59
CA VAL A 301 20.32 10.17 -4.36
C VAL A 301 21.22 11.39 -4.51
N ALA A 302 21.32 12.18 -3.45
CA ALA A 302 22.18 13.35 -3.39
C ALA A 302 23.08 13.32 -2.15
N LEU A 303 24.34 13.71 -2.32
CA LEU A 303 25.32 13.84 -1.24
C LEU A 303 25.48 15.32 -0.86
N PHE A 304 25.51 15.60 0.44
CA PHE A 304 25.73 16.93 0.99
C PHE A 304 27.00 16.99 1.85
N ASP A 305 27.49 18.20 2.12
CA ASP A 305 28.63 18.40 3.02
C ASP A 305 28.21 18.43 4.51
N HIS A 306 26.91 18.52 4.79
CA HIS A 306 26.32 18.48 6.12
C HIS A 306 25.50 17.20 6.36
N GLU A 307 25.18 16.93 7.62
CA GLU A 307 24.33 15.79 8.00
C GLU A 307 22.89 15.98 7.53
N VAL A 308 22.34 14.94 6.88
CA VAL A 308 20.94 14.85 6.45
C VAL A 308 20.13 13.93 7.38
N ALA A 309 20.79 12.90 7.93
CA ALA A 309 20.20 11.92 8.85
C ALA A 309 18.84 11.34 8.37
N GLY A 310 18.79 10.86 7.12
CA GLY A 310 17.55 10.42 6.47
C GLY A 310 16.80 9.25 7.13
N TRP A 311 17.33 8.65 8.20
CA TRP A 311 16.63 7.67 9.04
C TRP A 311 15.74 8.30 10.11
N SER A 312 15.94 9.57 10.45
CA SER A 312 15.28 10.25 11.57
C SER A 312 14.20 11.21 11.07
N GLY A 313 13.14 11.42 11.85
CA GLY A 313 12.04 12.32 11.49
C GLY A 313 11.02 11.70 10.52
N ALA A 314 9.85 12.31 10.44
CA ALA A 314 8.70 11.83 9.68
C ALA A 314 9.07 11.56 8.21
N PRO A 315 9.07 10.29 7.76
CA PRO A 315 9.33 9.98 6.35
C PRO A 315 8.19 10.55 5.51
N LEU A 316 8.47 10.99 4.28
CA LEU A 316 7.44 11.45 3.35
C LEU A 316 6.56 12.55 3.98
N SER A 317 7.19 13.61 4.50
CA SER A 317 6.51 14.78 5.09
C SER A 317 6.34 15.93 4.10
N VAL A 318 7.15 15.96 3.02
CA VAL A 318 7.04 16.92 1.91
C VAL A 318 6.82 16.17 0.60
N PHE A 319 6.00 16.72 -0.29
CA PHE A 319 5.80 16.20 -1.65
C PHE A 319 5.60 17.32 -2.67
N SER A 320 5.72 16.97 -3.96
CA SER A 320 5.24 17.79 -5.08
C SER A 320 4.44 16.93 -6.05
N ASP A 321 3.19 17.34 -6.30
CA ASP A 321 2.31 16.78 -7.34
C ASP A 321 2.39 17.56 -8.66
N HIS A 322 3.29 18.55 -8.76
CA HIS A 322 3.39 19.47 -9.89
C HIS A 322 3.45 18.76 -11.25
N PHE A 323 4.24 17.69 -11.36
CA PHE A 323 4.49 16.97 -12.62
C PHE A 323 3.39 15.97 -13.01
N LEU A 324 2.32 15.84 -12.21
CA LEU A 324 1.12 15.08 -12.59
C LEU A 324 0.15 15.88 -13.46
N HIS A 325 0.23 17.21 -13.38
CA HIS A 325 -0.80 18.13 -13.87
C HIS A 325 -0.30 19.07 -14.99
N GLN A 326 0.87 18.77 -15.59
CA GLN A 326 1.45 19.58 -16.67
C GLN A 326 0.90 19.28 -18.06
N GLY A 327 0.04 18.26 -18.20
CA GLY A 327 -0.52 17.87 -19.49
C GLY A 327 -1.77 16.99 -19.33
N PRO A 328 -2.31 16.47 -20.44
CA PRO A 328 -3.43 15.54 -20.42
C PRO A 328 -3.17 14.32 -19.54
N VAL A 329 -4.22 13.78 -18.91
CA VAL A 329 -4.09 12.65 -17.97
C VAL A 329 -3.52 11.39 -18.62
N ASP A 330 -3.77 11.22 -19.91
CA ASP A 330 -3.36 10.16 -20.82
C ASP A 330 -2.20 10.59 -21.76
N GLY A 331 -1.56 11.72 -21.49
CA GLY A 331 -0.36 12.18 -22.22
C GLY A 331 0.92 11.45 -21.75
N PRO A 332 2.11 12.09 -21.84
CA PRO A 332 3.33 11.58 -21.24
C PRO A 332 3.14 11.29 -19.74
N VAL A 333 3.76 10.22 -19.22
CA VAL A 333 3.54 9.80 -17.83
C VAL A 333 3.88 10.91 -16.85
N GLY A 334 2.92 11.28 -16.03
CA GLY A 334 3.13 12.18 -14.90
C GLY A 334 3.76 11.45 -13.71
N TYR A 335 4.45 12.18 -12.85
CA TYR A 335 5.00 11.63 -11.61
C TYR A 335 4.84 12.57 -10.42
N LYS A 336 4.76 11.99 -9.23
CA LYS A 336 4.79 12.71 -7.96
C LYS A 336 6.16 12.57 -7.31
N LEU A 337 6.70 13.67 -6.81
CA LEU A 337 7.95 13.66 -6.05
C LEU A 337 7.66 13.54 -4.56
N GLU A 338 8.35 12.61 -3.92
CA GLU A 338 8.28 12.31 -2.49
C GLU A 338 9.69 12.03 -1.95
N VAL A 339 9.81 11.88 -0.64
CA VAL A 339 11.08 11.58 0.02
C VAL A 339 10.96 10.32 0.87
N ALA A 340 11.77 9.33 0.53
CA ALA A 340 11.82 8.06 1.26
C ALA A 340 12.79 8.14 2.45
N PRO A 341 12.52 7.44 3.56
CA PRO A 341 13.50 7.27 4.63
C PRO A 341 14.71 6.47 4.14
N ILE A 342 15.86 6.73 4.74
CA ILE A 342 17.11 6.04 4.45
C ILE A 342 17.48 5.24 5.69
N HIS A 343 17.30 3.92 5.62
CA HIS A 343 17.75 2.98 6.65
C HIS A 343 18.83 2.05 6.05
N PRO A 344 19.77 1.52 6.86
CA PRO A 344 20.95 0.86 6.32
C PRO A 344 20.65 -0.28 5.34
N ALA A 345 19.79 -1.24 5.70
CA ALA A 345 19.47 -2.36 4.83
C ALA A 345 18.76 -1.87 3.56
N PHE A 346 17.76 -1.01 3.67
CA PHE A 346 17.03 -0.45 2.52
C PHE A 346 17.95 0.30 1.55
N ALA A 347 18.74 1.25 2.06
CA ALA A 347 19.55 2.15 1.24
C ALA A 347 20.75 1.44 0.59
N LEU A 348 21.37 0.50 1.32
CA LEU A 348 22.56 -0.19 0.82
C LEU A 348 22.21 -1.27 -0.19
N THR A 349 21.09 -1.97 -0.02
CA THR A 349 20.63 -3.03 -0.95
C THR A 349 20.00 -2.48 -2.23
N ASN A 350 19.31 -1.35 -2.18
CA ASN A 350 18.66 -0.77 -3.37
C ASN A 350 19.53 0.26 -4.12
N GLY A 351 20.71 0.62 -3.59
CA GLY A 351 21.54 1.69 -4.15
C GLY A 351 22.64 1.28 -5.13
N GLY A 352 22.79 -0.02 -5.44
CA GLY A 352 23.76 -0.57 -6.40
C GLY A 352 25.23 -0.58 -5.95
N GLY A 353 26.13 -1.26 -6.66
CA GLY A 353 27.57 -1.26 -6.34
C GLY A 353 28.00 -2.22 -5.21
N ILE A 354 29.28 -2.59 -5.23
CA ILE A 354 29.88 -3.63 -4.37
C ILE A 354 31.24 -3.17 -3.81
N GLY A 355 31.77 -3.89 -2.82
CA GLY A 355 33.13 -3.67 -2.31
C GLY A 355 33.38 -2.24 -1.80
N ALA A 356 34.39 -1.57 -2.35
CA ALA A 356 34.80 -0.24 -1.93
C ALA A 356 33.73 0.84 -2.16
N GLU A 357 32.95 0.72 -3.25
CA GLU A 357 31.86 1.64 -3.56
C GLU A 357 30.73 1.52 -2.53
N LEU A 358 30.30 0.30 -2.24
CA LEU A 358 29.30 0.03 -1.20
C LEU A 358 29.77 0.55 0.17
N ALA A 359 31.04 0.31 0.52
CA ALA A 359 31.63 0.81 1.76
C ALA A 359 31.66 2.34 1.82
N GLN A 360 31.89 3.01 0.68
CA GLN A 360 31.84 4.47 0.60
C GLN A 360 30.40 4.99 0.77
N ARG A 361 29.42 4.39 0.09
CA ARG A 361 28.00 4.74 0.28
C ARG A 361 27.54 4.56 1.73
N ALA A 362 28.01 3.50 2.41
CA ALA A 362 27.73 3.28 3.82
C ALA A 362 28.31 4.40 4.70
N ARG A 363 29.52 4.88 4.42
CA ARG A 363 30.13 6.04 5.12
C ARG A 363 29.41 7.34 4.84
N ASP A 364 28.90 7.52 3.61
CA ASP A 364 28.22 8.74 3.18
C ASP A 364 26.74 8.81 3.55
N MET A 365 26.16 7.69 3.99
CA MET A 365 24.73 7.57 4.33
C MET A 365 24.21 8.68 5.27
N PRO A 366 24.92 9.12 6.33
CA PRO A 366 24.51 10.26 7.17
C PRO A 366 24.28 11.57 6.43
N ARG A 367 24.94 11.77 5.29
CA ARG A 367 24.88 12.99 4.48
C ARG A 367 24.14 12.80 3.16
N THR A 368 23.46 11.65 3.02
CA THR A 368 22.74 11.29 1.81
C THR A 368 21.26 11.64 1.95
N GLN A 369 20.69 12.16 0.87
CA GLN A 369 19.27 12.41 0.69
C GLN A 369 18.73 11.46 -0.38
N LEU A 370 17.48 11.00 -0.23
CA LEU A 370 16.80 10.12 -1.18
C LEU A 370 15.46 10.71 -1.59
N MET A 371 15.41 11.21 -2.83
CA MET A 371 14.18 11.62 -3.49
C MET A 371 13.65 10.47 -4.32
N ILE A 372 12.32 10.33 -4.36
CA ILE A 372 11.65 9.32 -5.18
C ILE A 372 10.60 9.98 -6.08
N ALA A 373 10.37 9.38 -7.24
CA ALA A 373 9.37 9.79 -8.21
C ALA A 373 8.41 8.63 -8.48
N LEU A 374 7.14 8.81 -8.12
CA LEU A 374 6.08 7.83 -8.31
C LEU A 374 5.38 8.09 -9.63
N LEU A 375 5.58 7.23 -10.63
CA LEU A 375 4.98 7.36 -11.96
C LEU A 375 3.51 6.93 -11.93
N ARG A 376 2.63 7.67 -12.60
CA ARG A 376 1.18 7.40 -12.66
C ARG A 376 0.85 6.42 -13.82
N ASP A 377 0.76 5.14 -13.52
CA ASP A 377 0.39 4.07 -14.46
C ASP A 377 -1.13 3.85 -14.61
N GLY A 378 -1.58 3.24 -15.72
CA GLY A 378 -3.00 2.86 -15.93
C GLY A 378 -3.85 3.81 -16.77
N PHE A 379 -3.33 4.99 -17.12
CA PHE A 379 -4.06 6.03 -17.87
C PHE A 379 -3.76 6.05 -19.37
N HIS A 380 -2.75 5.29 -19.81
CA HIS A 380 -2.30 5.25 -21.20
C HIS A 380 -2.25 3.81 -21.72
N ALA A 381 -2.42 3.60 -23.02
CA ALA A 381 -2.42 2.27 -23.63
C ALA A 381 -1.09 1.52 -23.43
N GLU A 382 0.03 2.24 -23.49
CA GLU A 382 1.38 1.71 -23.21
C GLU A 382 1.67 1.54 -21.71
N SER A 383 0.70 1.83 -20.85
CA SER A 383 0.77 1.67 -19.41
C SER A 383 -0.53 1.04 -18.89
N ALA A 384 -0.98 -0.04 -19.54
CA ALA A 384 -2.22 -0.73 -19.19
C ALA A 384 -2.18 -1.43 -17.80
N GLY A 385 -1.01 -1.50 -17.17
CA GLY A 385 -0.76 -2.23 -15.93
C GLY A 385 -0.32 -3.68 -16.18
N GLY A 386 -0.13 -4.41 -15.10
CA GLY A 386 0.23 -5.82 -15.09
C GLY A 386 -0.95 -6.77 -14.90
N ALA A 387 -0.62 -8.05 -14.75
CA ALA A 387 -1.54 -9.14 -14.49
C ALA A 387 -1.06 -10.00 -13.32
N VAL A 388 -1.90 -10.19 -12.31
CA VAL A 388 -1.69 -11.23 -11.30
C VAL A 388 -1.90 -12.59 -11.95
N LYS A 389 -1.01 -13.53 -11.63
CA LYS A 389 -1.08 -14.93 -12.08
C LYS A 389 -0.82 -15.84 -10.87
N LEU A 390 -1.26 -17.09 -10.97
CA LEU A 390 -0.86 -18.13 -10.03
C LEU A 390 0.35 -18.89 -10.56
N ARG A 391 1.28 -19.23 -9.67
CA ARG A 391 2.32 -20.23 -9.92
C ARG A 391 1.71 -21.64 -9.87
N GLY A 392 2.50 -22.65 -10.23
CA GLY A 392 2.06 -24.05 -10.19
C GLY A 392 1.65 -24.55 -8.80
N ASP A 393 2.16 -23.93 -7.74
CA ASP A 393 1.80 -24.21 -6.34
C ASP A 393 0.61 -23.36 -5.82
N GLY A 394 0.01 -22.53 -6.68
CA GLY A 394 -1.09 -21.63 -6.32
C GLY A 394 -0.67 -20.33 -5.62
N THR A 395 0.62 -20.09 -5.39
CA THR A 395 1.09 -18.80 -4.86
C THR A 395 0.99 -17.70 -5.93
N PRO A 396 0.72 -16.45 -5.54
CA PRO A 396 0.55 -15.38 -6.51
C PRO A 396 1.89 -14.85 -7.03
N GLN A 397 1.88 -14.36 -8.27
CA GLN A 397 2.95 -13.57 -8.86
C GLN A 397 2.35 -12.44 -9.69
N LEU A 398 3.06 -11.31 -9.79
CA LEU A 398 2.64 -10.17 -10.60
C LEU A 398 3.53 -10.07 -11.85
N ASP A 399 2.92 -10.25 -13.00
CA ASP A 399 3.56 -9.99 -14.29
C ASP A 399 3.29 -8.53 -14.67
N TYR A 400 4.34 -7.70 -14.73
CA TYR A 400 4.22 -6.27 -14.98
C TYR A 400 5.40 -5.82 -15.83
N ALA A 401 5.12 -5.22 -16.99
CA ALA A 401 6.15 -4.75 -17.91
C ALA A 401 6.52 -3.29 -17.64
N LEU A 402 7.81 -3.02 -17.47
CA LEU A 402 8.37 -1.67 -17.57
C LEU A 402 8.48 -1.30 -19.05
N THR A 403 7.45 -0.64 -19.58
CA THR A 403 7.39 -0.20 -20.97
C THR A 403 8.30 1.00 -21.25
N ASP A 404 8.60 1.24 -22.53
CA ASP A 404 9.39 2.41 -22.96
C ASP A 404 8.74 3.73 -22.48
N TYR A 405 7.41 3.79 -22.47
CA TYR A 405 6.63 4.90 -21.91
C TYR A 405 6.94 5.18 -20.43
N LEU A 406 7.03 4.14 -19.59
CA LEU A 406 7.38 4.29 -18.17
C LEU A 406 8.87 4.62 -17.97
N LEU A 407 9.72 4.05 -18.80
CA LEU A 407 11.17 4.26 -18.76
C LEU A 407 11.55 5.67 -19.23
N GLU A 408 10.84 6.23 -20.21
CA GLU A 408 10.93 7.64 -20.59
C GLU A 408 10.60 8.54 -19.40
N GLY A 409 9.48 8.29 -18.72
CA GLY A 409 9.08 9.05 -17.55
C GLY A 409 10.08 8.98 -16.42
N THR A 410 10.69 7.81 -16.23
CA THR A 410 11.77 7.60 -15.27
C THR A 410 12.97 8.47 -15.59
N ARG A 411 13.37 8.57 -16.87
CA ARG A 411 14.47 9.44 -17.31
C ARG A 411 14.15 10.91 -17.02
N ARG A 412 12.93 11.37 -17.34
CA ARG A 412 12.50 12.74 -17.01
C ARG A 412 12.54 13.01 -15.50
N ALA A 413 12.04 12.08 -14.71
CA ALA A 413 12.08 12.18 -13.26
C ALA A 413 13.51 12.28 -12.71
N TYR A 414 14.47 11.52 -13.26
CA TYR A 414 15.88 11.66 -12.88
C TYR A 414 16.44 13.06 -13.11
N VAL A 415 16.10 13.68 -14.25
CA VAL A 415 16.52 15.06 -14.54
C VAL A 415 15.92 16.02 -13.52
N THR A 416 14.60 15.92 -13.27
CA THR A 416 13.91 16.78 -12.30
C THR A 416 14.47 16.65 -10.89
N MET A 417 14.70 15.42 -10.41
CA MET A 417 15.26 15.20 -9.08
C MET A 417 16.67 15.82 -8.99
N ALA A 418 17.50 15.67 -10.04
CA ALA A 418 18.82 16.29 -10.06
C ALA A 418 18.77 17.82 -10.04
N GLU A 419 17.85 18.45 -10.79
CA GLU A 419 17.64 19.89 -10.77
C GLU A 419 17.31 20.39 -9.35
N ILE A 420 16.35 19.74 -8.70
CA ILE A 420 15.94 20.10 -7.33
C ILE A 420 17.09 19.87 -6.34
N GLN A 421 17.77 18.73 -6.42
CA GLN A 421 18.86 18.39 -5.49
C GLN A 421 20.05 19.34 -5.62
N PHE A 422 20.48 19.70 -6.84
CA PHE A 422 21.53 20.70 -7.04
C PHE A 422 21.07 22.09 -6.59
N ALA A 423 19.83 22.49 -6.88
CA ALA A 423 19.28 23.75 -6.38
C ALA A 423 19.30 23.79 -4.84
N ALA A 424 19.02 22.67 -4.17
CA ALA A 424 19.10 22.54 -2.72
C ALA A 424 20.53 22.59 -2.16
N GLY A 425 21.57 22.49 -3.00
CA GLY A 425 22.97 22.57 -2.61
C GLY A 425 23.70 21.22 -2.54
N ALA A 426 23.23 20.20 -3.26
CA ALA A 426 23.92 18.92 -3.34
C ALA A 426 25.33 19.07 -3.93
N LYS A 427 26.30 18.38 -3.33
CA LYS A 427 27.67 18.24 -3.85
C LYS A 427 27.72 17.30 -5.04
N SER A 428 26.95 16.23 -4.99
CA SER A 428 26.78 15.32 -6.11
C SER A 428 25.39 14.70 -6.11
N VAL A 429 24.94 14.31 -7.30
CA VAL A 429 23.67 13.62 -7.52
C VAL A 429 23.92 12.36 -8.35
N ARG A 430 23.21 11.28 -8.00
CA ARG A 430 23.21 10.03 -8.76
C ARG A 430 21.78 9.50 -8.90
N PRO A 431 21.27 9.31 -10.13
CA PRO A 431 20.10 8.47 -10.38
C PRO A 431 20.31 7.05 -9.84
N VAL A 432 19.29 6.43 -9.24
CA VAL A 432 19.37 5.03 -8.83
C VAL A 432 19.21 4.13 -10.06
N HIS A 433 20.33 3.99 -10.78
CA HIS A 433 20.45 3.27 -12.04
C HIS A 433 21.83 2.63 -12.11
N GLU A 434 21.94 1.40 -12.59
CA GLU A 434 23.17 0.59 -12.57
C GLU A 434 24.33 1.21 -13.37
N GLN A 435 24.01 1.93 -14.45
CA GLN A 435 25.01 2.65 -15.27
C GLN A 435 25.29 4.10 -14.81
N ALA A 436 24.61 4.58 -13.76
CA ALA A 436 24.75 5.98 -13.35
C ALA A 436 25.91 6.19 -12.39
N GLU A 437 26.67 7.26 -12.63
CA GLU A 437 27.73 7.72 -11.74
C GLU A 437 27.22 8.84 -10.81
N ALA A 438 28.03 9.21 -9.82
CA ALA A 438 27.80 10.42 -9.05
C ALA A 438 28.30 11.65 -9.82
N TYR A 439 27.36 12.49 -10.26
CA TYR A 439 27.68 13.70 -11.02
C TYR A 439 27.88 14.89 -10.07
N ALA A 440 28.92 15.68 -10.28
CA ALA A 440 29.26 16.83 -9.43
C ALA A 440 28.62 18.17 -9.87
N SER A 441 27.85 18.17 -10.97
CA SER A 441 27.12 19.36 -11.44
C SER A 441 25.86 18.98 -12.21
N LEU A 442 24.92 19.91 -12.32
CA LEU A 442 23.68 19.71 -13.06
C LEU A 442 23.92 19.43 -14.55
N ALA A 443 24.89 20.11 -15.17
CA ALA A 443 25.22 19.91 -16.58
C ALA A 443 25.73 18.48 -16.82
N ALA A 444 26.65 18.00 -15.97
CA ALA A 444 27.15 16.63 -16.03
C ALA A 444 26.04 15.62 -15.76
N ALA A 445 25.16 15.88 -14.79
CA ALA A 445 24.02 15.01 -14.51
C ALA A 445 23.06 14.90 -15.69
N LYS A 446 22.70 16.01 -16.34
CA LYS A 446 21.83 16.00 -17.53
C LYS A 446 22.45 15.22 -18.68
N GLN A 447 23.75 15.41 -18.95
CA GLN A 447 24.46 14.67 -19.99
C GLN A 447 24.53 13.17 -19.67
N GLY A 448 24.91 12.82 -18.45
CA GLY A 448 25.00 11.43 -18.00
C GLY A 448 23.63 10.74 -18.01
N ILE A 449 22.59 11.40 -17.49
CA ILE A 449 21.21 10.91 -17.53
C ILE A 449 20.74 10.70 -18.97
N ALA A 450 21.05 11.59 -19.92
CA ALA A 450 20.70 11.41 -21.32
C ALA A 450 21.40 10.20 -21.97
N ALA A 451 22.62 9.88 -21.53
CA ALA A 451 23.39 8.75 -22.03
C ALA A 451 22.97 7.38 -21.43
N LEU A 452 22.18 7.36 -20.35
CA LEU A 452 21.73 6.11 -19.73
C LEU A 452 20.92 5.25 -20.69
N THR A 453 21.17 3.95 -20.69
CA THR A 453 20.31 2.98 -21.37
C THR A 453 19.09 2.70 -20.51
N MET A 454 17.92 3.21 -20.89
CA MET A 454 16.69 2.99 -20.14
C MET A 454 16.05 1.68 -20.58
N LYS A 455 16.29 0.62 -19.81
CA LYS A 455 15.74 -0.73 -19.98
C LYS A 455 15.37 -1.32 -18.62
N PRO A 456 14.50 -2.35 -18.56
CA PRO A 456 14.31 -3.12 -17.34
C PRO A 456 15.66 -3.60 -16.78
N PHE A 457 15.73 -3.80 -15.46
CA PHE A 457 16.93 -4.22 -14.71
C PHE A 457 18.06 -3.18 -14.58
N LEU A 458 18.11 -2.15 -15.43
CA LEU A 458 19.13 -1.09 -15.33
C LEU A 458 18.66 0.07 -14.45
N ALA A 459 17.40 0.46 -14.56
CA ALA A 459 16.78 1.38 -13.60
C ALA A 459 16.26 0.57 -12.41
N THR A 460 16.72 0.88 -11.19
CA THR A 460 16.20 0.24 -9.98
C THR A 460 14.84 0.84 -9.65
N ILE A 461 13.79 0.08 -9.91
CA ILE A 461 12.41 0.52 -9.71
C ILE A 461 11.77 -0.27 -8.57
N GLY A 462 11.10 0.45 -7.68
CA GLY A 462 10.34 -0.13 -6.57
C GLY A 462 8.86 0.20 -6.63
N SER A 463 8.09 -0.40 -5.72
CA SER A 463 6.71 -0.03 -5.42
C SER A 463 6.36 -0.39 -3.98
N ALA A 464 5.54 0.45 -3.35
CA ALA A 464 4.78 0.11 -2.14
C ALA A 464 3.26 0.23 -2.36
N HIS A 465 2.84 0.48 -3.61
CA HIS A 465 1.48 0.86 -3.97
C HIS A 465 0.91 -0.12 -4.99
N VAL A 466 0.51 -1.29 -4.53
CA VAL A 466 -0.14 -2.29 -5.39
C VAL A 466 -1.64 -2.02 -5.42
N MET A 467 -2.20 -1.79 -6.61
CA MET A 467 -3.60 -1.44 -6.84
C MET A 467 -4.17 -2.27 -8.01
N GLY A 468 -5.50 -2.34 -8.15
CA GLY A 468 -6.14 -3.04 -9.27
C GLY A 468 -6.13 -4.57 -9.16
N GLY A 469 -6.62 -5.26 -10.20
CA GLY A 469 -6.74 -6.72 -10.25
C GLY A 469 -8.14 -7.27 -9.90
N CYS A 470 -8.97 -6.52 -9.19
CA CYS A 470 -10.41 -6.79 -9.03
C CYS A 470 -11.22 -5.53 -9.41
N THR A 471 -10.94 -5.01 -10.59
CA THR A 471 -11.37 -3.68 -11.06
C THR A 471 -12.87 -3.43 -10.92
N LEU A 472 -13.23 -2.27 -10.36
CA LEU A 472 -14.58 -1.70 -10.40
C LEU A 472 -14.92 -1.22 -11.82
N ALA A 473 -16.14 -1.50 -12.26
CA ALA A 473 -16.69 -0.90 -13.47
C ALA A 473 -18.23 -0.87 -13.41
N ALA A 474 -18.84 -0.08 -14.29
CA ALA A 474 -20.30 0.00 -14.41
C ALA A 474 -20.94 -1.25 -15.06
N ASP A 475 -20.16 -2.11 -15.72
CA ASP A 475 -20.61 -3.39 -16.28
C ASP A 475 -19.54 -4.49 -16.17
N ALA A 476 -19.98 -5.73 -16.36
CA ALA A 476 -19.14 -6.93 -16.26
C ALA A 476 -18.08 -7.05 -17.37
N ALA A 477 -18.27 -6.40 -18.52
CA ALA A 477 -17.33 -6.47 -19.63
C ALA A 477 -16.10 -5.58 -19.42
N ARG A 478 -16.17 -4.63 -18.47
CA ARG A 478 -15.08 -3.69 -18.13
C ARG A 478 -14.45 -3.91 -16.77
N GLY A 479 -15.06 -4.70 -15.88
CA GLY A 479 -14.54 -4.95 -14.54
C GLY A 479 -15.05 -6.24 -13.91
N VAL A 480 -14.39 -6.63 -12.81
CA VAL A 480 -14.69 -7.83 -12.01
C VAL A 480 -15.74 -7.53 -10.93
N VAL A 481 -15.80 -6.28 -10.50
CA VAL A 481 -16.60 -5.84 -9.35
C VAL A 481 -17.56 -4.74 -9.77
N ARG A 482 -18.79 -4.82 -9.26
CA ARG A 482 -19.86 -3.84 -9.42
C ARG A 482 -19.55 -2.55 -8.64
N PRO A 483 -20.16 -1.40 -8.99
CA PRO A 483 -19.96 -0.15 -8.26
C PRO A 483 -20.33 -0.20 -6.76
N ASP A 484 -21.12 -1.19 -6.34
CA ASP A 484 -21.52 -1.44 -4.96
C ASP A 484 -20.61 -2.44 -4.20
N GLY A 485 -19.46 -2.77 -4.81
CA GLY A 485 -18.40 -3.60 -4.25
C GLY A 485 -18.63 -5.11 -4.45
N GLN A 486 -19.78 -5.52 -4.97
CA GLN A 486 -20.12 -6.94 -5.14
C GLN A 486 -19.48 -7.52 -6.40
N HIS A 487 -19.04 -8.78 -6.34
CA HIS A 487 -18.59 -9.51 -7.51
C HIS A 487 -19.76 -9.75 -8.47
N TRP A 488 -19.56 -9.61 -9.79
CA TRP A 488 -20.65 -9.71 -10.76
C TRP A 488 -21.38 -11.07 -10.74
N GLN A 489 -20.63 -12.16 -10.56
CA GLN A 489 -21.17 -13.53 -10.63
C GLN A 489 -21.34 -14.22 -9.27
N LEU A 490 -20.96 -13.57 -8.15
CA LEU A 490 -21.01 -14.18 -6.81
C LEU A 490 -21.84 -13.30 -5.87
N ALA A 491 -23.07 -13.72 -5.60
CA ALA A 491 -24.08 -12.88 -4.94
C ALA A 491 -23.75 -12.56 -3.47
N ASN A 492 -22.93 -13.37 -2.81
CA ASN A 492 -22.55 -13.17 -1.41
C ASN A 492 -21.04 -12.89 -1.24
N LEU A 493 -20.40 -12.29 -2.27
CA LEU A 493 -19.00 -11.88 -2.21
C LEU A 493 -18.84 -10.41 -2.64
N SER A 494 -18.12 -9.63 -1.83
CA SER A 494 -17.68 -8.27 -2.18
C SER A 494 -16.17 -8.10 -1.98
N VAL A 495 -15.60 -7.08 -2.61
CA VAL A 495 -14.17 -6.74 -2.51
C VAL A 495 -14.02 -5.35 -1.89
N HIS A 496 -13.24 -5.22 -0.82
CA HIS A 496 -13.10 -3.99 -0.03
C HIS A 496 -11.61 -3.68 0.20
N ASP A 497 -10.84 -3.44 -0.86
CA ASP A 497 -9.43 -3.04 -0.77
C ASP A 497 -8.96 -2.27 -2.03
N GLY A 498 -7.65 -2.03 -2.16
CA GLY A 498 -7.06 -1.33 -3.30
C GLY A 498 -7.09 -2.09 -4.63
N SER A 499 -7.51 -3.36 -4.63
CA SER A 499 -7.65 -4.14 -5.87
C SER A 499 -8.80 -3.65 -6.77
N LEU A 500 -9.70 -2.84 -6.21
CA LEU A 500 -10.83 -2.25 -6.88
C LEU A 500 -10.47 -1.19 -7.94
N PHE A 501 -9.26 -0.62 -7.88
CA PHE A 501 -8.97 0.60 -8.63
C PHE A 501 -8.80 0.32 -10.13
N PRO A 502 -9.51 1.03 -11.02
CA PRO A 502 -9.36 0.88 -12.47
C PRO A 502 -8.03 1.37 -13.06
N THR A 503 -7.32 2.24 -12.34
CA THR A 503 -6.00 2.79 -12.67
C THR A 503 -5.17 2.92 -11.39
N SER A 504 -3.91 3.32 -11.51
CA SER A 504 -3.22 3.96 -10.37
C SER A 504 -3.87 5.32 -10.05
N LEU A 505 -3.37 6.03 -9.04
CA LEU A 505 -3.99 7.29 -8.61
C LEU A 505 -3.16 8.53 -8.90
N GLY A 506 -1.84 8.41 -9.09
CA GLY A 506 -0.92 9.55 -8.92
C GLY A 506 -0.86 10.03 -7.45
N ALA A 507 -1.34 9.23 -6.49
CA ALA A 507 -1.35 9.55 -5.07
C ALA A 507 -1.33 8.29 -4.22
N ASN A 508 -0.82 8.36 -2.99
CA ASN A 508 -0.70 7.18 -2.13
C ASN A 508 -2.11 6.66 -1.80
N PRO A 509 -2.37 5.36 -1.96
CA PRO A 509 -3.73 4.85 -2.13
C PRO A 509 -4.54 4.73 -0.84
N GLN A 510 -3.91 4.81 0.34
CA GLN A 510 -4.57 4.36 1.57
C GLN A 510 -5.89 5.08 1.89
N LEU A 511 -5.95 6.41 1.71
CA LEU A 511 -7.16 7.18 2.02
C LEU A 511 -8.27 6.92 0.99
N THR A 512 -7.93 6.72 -0.28
CA THR A 512 -8.87 6.21 -1.28
C THR A 512 -9.44 4.84 -0.88
N VAL A 513 -8.58 3.91 -0.43
CA VAL A 513 -9.03 2.58 0.04
C VAL A 513 -9.96 2.70 1.24
N TYR A 514 -9.63 3.52 2.23
CA TYR A 514 -10.48 3.74 3.40
C TYR A 514 -11.84 4.32 3.03
N GLY A 515 -11.87 5.37 2.19
CA GLY A 515 -13.10 6.04 1.78
C GLY A 515 -14.01 5.13 0.95
N LEU A 516 -13.44 4.38 0.00
CA LEU A 516 -14.20 3.37 -0.73
C LEU A 516 -14.73 2.27 0.20
N ALA A 517 -13.90 1.72 1.07
CA ALA A 517 -14.34 0.69 2.01
C ALA A 517 -15.48 1.17 2.91
N ALA A 518 -15.45 2.42 3.38
CA ALA A 518 -16.53 3.01 4.17
C ALA A 518 -17.84 3.09 3.37
N ARG A 519 -17.78 3.61 2.14
CA ARG A 519 -18.93 3.69 1.22
C ARG A 519 -19.52 2.31 0.94
N LEU A 520 -18.68 1.35 0.54
CA LEU A 520 -19.08 0.00 0.17
C LEU A 520 -19.66 -0.77 1.36
N THR A 521 -19.06 -0.61 2.55
CA THR A 521 -19.56 -1.26 3.77
C THR A 521 -20.90 -0.70 4.21
N SER A 522 -21.12 0.61 4.08
CA SER A 522 -22.44 1.20 4.33
C SER A 522 -23.53 0.55 3.46
N GLY A 523 -23.26 0.33 2.16
CA GLY A 523 -24.18 -0.38 1.27
C GLY A 523 -24.35 -1.86 1.63
N LEU A 524 -23.26 -2.53 2.04
CA LEU A 524 -23.33 -3.92 2.49
C LEU A 524 -24.21 -4.08 3.74
N ILE A 525 -24.08 -3.19 4.73
CA ILE A 525 -24.91 -3.20 5.95
C ILE A 525 -26.40 -3.13 5.58
N GLN A 526 -26.77 -2.22 4.67
CA GLN A 526 -28.16 -2.12 4.18
C GLN A 526 -28.63 -3.42 3.53
N ARG A 527 -27.81 -4.03 2.66
CA ARG A 527 -28.16 -5.31 2.00
C ARG A 527 -28.34 -6.47 2.97
N LEU A 528 -27.62 -6.46 4.09
CA LEU A 528 -27.74 -7.44 5.16
C LEU A 528 -28.87 -7.11 6.16
N GLY A 529 -29.71 -6.11 5.87
CA GLY A 529 -30.86 -5.72 6.69
C GLY A 529 -30.53 -4.83 7.89
N GLY A 530 -29.29 -4.34 7.99
CA GLY A 530 -28.86 -3.43 9.03
C GLY A 530 -29.11 -1.96 8.69
N LYS A 531 -29.07 -1.09 9.71
CA LYS A 531 -29.06 0.37 9.52
C LYS A 531 -27.61 0.83 9.36
N PRO A 532 -27.24 1.50 8.25
CA PRO A 532 -25.89 2.02 8.10
C PRO A 532 -25.61 3.08 9.16
N LEU A 533 -24.42 2.99 9.75
CA LEU A 533 -23.93 3.92 10.75
C LEU A 533 -22.74 4.70 10.17
N PRO A 534 -22.62 6.01 10.48
CA PRO A 534 -21.42 6.75 10.12
C PRO A 534 -20.21 6.13 10.82
N LEU A 535 -19.06 6.16 10.14
CA LEU A 535 -17.80 5.68 10.71
C LEU A 535 -17.28 6.62 11.82
N ALA A 536 -17.53 7.93 11.70
CA ALA A 536 -17.16 8.96 12.67
C ALA A 536 -18.12 10.14 12.66
#